data_AF-A0A0G4FA58-F1
#
_entry.id   AF-A0A0G4FA58-F1
#
_cell.length_a   1.000
_cell.length_b   1.000
_cell.length_c   1.000
_cell.angle_alpha   90.00
_cell.angle_beta   90.00
_cell.angle_gamma   90.00
#
_symmetry.space_group_name_H-M   'P 1'
#
loop_
_entity.id
_entity.type
_entity.pdbx_description
1 polymer ?
#
loop_
_entity_poly.entity_id
_entity_poly.type
_entity_poly.pdbx_seq_one_letter_code
_entity_poly.pdbx_strand_id
1 'polypeptide(L)'
;MKIQGAEGEGETICGCEYAAATTSSFQTYLINQHGLTITSDKHVQLVQERQEKRLEGAGGMKQPDVRTFFPTKDEAEAVVAPYAETHEKRIKCDMLTTDFLASAGWPHLIKNEALRKLVKALDPRYDLPSVGKVQRLLLPTLKNEIILSIKDRLRKAATRRVSITLDMWSHSGKLGFLAITIHWLTENFKMDSASFLDPKTTIYHGAEQIGEMVRKVLNLLRISLKEVLTATSDRGGNVVNAVELLGLPWVPCLAYAIHNTVVTVLRNDSEVQRIVLTARETAM
;
A
#
# COMPACT_ATOMS: atom_id res chain seq x y z
N MET A 1 11.46 43.74 36.25
CA MET A 1 10.23 43.67 37.09
C MET A 1 9.44 42.44 36.64
N LYS A 2 9.09 41.57 37.59
CA LYS A 2 8.11 40.45 37.53
C LYS A 2 6.83 40.87 36.75
N ILE A 3 5.98 40.06 36.10
CA ILE A 3 5.66 38.62 36.06
C ILE A 3 4.65 38.41 34.88
N GLN A 4 4.67 37.22 34.27
CA GLN A 4 3.62 36.45 33.55
C GLN A 4 2.54 37.11 32.64
N GLY A 5 2.44 36.55 31.43
CA GLY A 5 1.22 36.45 30.62
C GLY A 5 1.45 35.40 29.53
N ALA A 6 0.74 34.27 29.63
CA ALA A 6 0.78 33.19 28.65
C ALA A 6 -0.23 33.49 27.54
N GLU A 7 0.21 33.56 26.30
CA GLU A 7 -0.66 33.45 25.12
C GLU A 7 -0.01 32.47 24.14
N GLY A 8 -0.70 31.35 23.92
CA GLY A 8 -0.36 30.39 22.90
C GLY A 8 -0.85 30.92 21.56
N GLU A 9 0.08 31.34 20.72
CA GLU A 9 -0.19 31.57 19.31
C GLU A 9 -0.15 30.21 18.59
N GLY A 10 -1.33 29.70 18.24
CA GLY A 10 -1.46 28.59 17.32
C GLY A 10 -1.04 29.01 15.93
N GLU A 11 0.13 28.53 15.49
CA GLU A 11 0.57 28.66 14.10
C GLU A 11 -0.41 27.92 13.18
N THR A 12 -1.15 28.72 12.42
CA THR A 12 -2.08 28.27 11.37
C THR A 12 -1.25 27.96 10.13
N ILE A 13 -0.91 26.68 9.94
CA ILE A 13 -0.20 26.21 8.74
C ILE A 13 -1.20 25.56 7.79
N CYS A 14 -1.33 26.18 6.61
CA CYS A 14 -2.05 25.73 5.42
C CYS A 14 -3.59 25.89 5.43
N GLY A 15 -4.05 27.11 5.15
CA GLY A 15 -5.41 27.40 4.71
C GLY A 15 -5.69 26.90 3.28
N CYS A 16 -5.67 25.58 3.09
CA CYS A 16 -6.43 24.95 2.01
C CYS A 16 -7.75 24.49 2.63
N GLU A 17 -8.78 25.33 2.49
CA GLU A 17 -10.15 24.83 2.51
C GLU A 17 -10.28 23.81 1.39
N TYR A 18 -10.14 22.53 1.74
CA TYR A 18 -10.70 21.47 0.93
C TYR A 18 -12.22 21.63 1.04
N ALA A 19 -12.79 22.39 0.11
CA ALA A 19 -14.18 22.23 -0.24
C ALA A 19 -14.38 20.73 -0.43
N ALA A 20 -15.17 20.13 0.46
CA ALA A 20 -15.57 18.74 0.37
C ALA A 20 -16.47 18.59 -0.88
N ALA A 21 -15.86 18.60 -2.05
CA ALA A 21 -16.45 18.07 -3.26
C ALA A 21 -16.54 16.56 -3.04
N THR A 22 -17.65 16.19 -2.40
CA THR A 22 -18.10 14.82 -2.23
C THR A 22 -18.08 14.20 -3.63
N THR A 23 -17.27 13.16 -3.83
CA THR A 23 -17.45 12.25 -4.97
C THR A 23 -18.73 11.45 -4.73
N SER A 24 -19.87 12.13 -4.83
CA SER A 24 -21.20 11.54 -4.84
C SER A 24 -21.49 10.84 -6.17
N SER A 25 -20.60 10.91 -7.15
CA SER A 25 -20.93 10.57 -8.54
C SER A 25 -21.07 9.08 -8.84
N PHE A 26 -20.64 8.14 -8.00
CA PHE A 26 -20.87 6.71 -8.28
C PHE A 26 -22.04 6.14 -7.47
N GLN A 27 -22.08 6.39 -6.17
CA GLN A 27 -23.16 5.90 -5.32
C GLN A 27 -24.49 6.58 -5.65
N THR A 28 -24.51 7.91 -5.82
CA THR A 28 -25.73 8.65 -6.22
C THR A 28 -26.13 8.30 -7.65
N TYR A 29 -25.17 8.06 -8.56
CA TYR A 29 -25.46 7.61 -9.92
C TYR A 29 -26.10 6.22 -9.94
N LEU A 30 -25.58 5.25 -9.19
CA LEU A 30 -26.16 3.90 -9.09
C LEU A 30 -27.55 3.91 -8.43
N ILE A 31 -27.76 4.76 -7.42
CA ILE A 31 -29.08 4.93 -6.78
C ILE A 31 -30.07 5.58 -7.76
N ASN A 32 -29.67 6.63 -8.48
CA ASN A 32 -30.57 7.39 -9.35
C ASN A 32 -30.86 6.69 -10.69
N GLN A 33 -29.89 6.00 -11.29
CA GLN A 33 -30.09 5.29 -12.57
C GLN A 33 -30.69 3.89 -12.40
N HIS A 34 -30.38 3.19 -11.31
CA HIS A 34 -30.74 1.78 -11.17
C HIS A 34 -31.61 1.46 -9.93
N GLY A 35 -31.93 2.44 -9.09
CA GLY A 35 -32.75 2.22 -7.88
C GLY A 35 -32.12 1.18 -6.92
N LEU A 36 -30.80 0.97 -7.01
CA LEU A 36 -30.09 -0.08 -6.29
C LEU A 36 -29.83 0.35 -4.84
N THR A 37 -30.87 0.32 -4.02
CA THR A 37 -30.69 0.05 -2.59
C THR A 37 -30.50 -1.44 -2.45
N ILE A 38 -29.26 -1.90 -2.26
CA ILE A 38 -29.02 -3.28 -1.83
C ILE A 38 -29.48 -3.34 -0.37
N THR A 39 -30.77 -3.58 -0.17
CA THR A 39 -31.28 -3.97 1.14
C THR A 39 -30.83 -5.40 1.43
N SER A 40 -30.59 -5.70 2.70
CA SER A 40 -30.29 -7.06 3.18
C SER A 40 -31.24 -8.10 2.54
N ASP A 41 -32.53 -7.74 2.43
CA ASP A 41 -33.58 -8.61 1.92
C ASP A 41 -33.45 -8.93 0.42
N LYS A 42 -33.05 -7.95 -0.41
CA LYS A 42 -32.79 -8.19 -1.84
C LYS A 42 -31.57 -9.07 -2.05
N HIS A 43 -30.52 -8.92 -1.25
CA HIS A 43 -29.34 -9.80 -1.32
C HIS A 43 -29.68 -11.23 -0.90
N VAL A 44 -30.48 -11.40 0.16
CA VAL A 44 -30.97 -12.72 0.60
C VAL A 44 -31.80 -13.39 -0.50
N GLN A 45 -32.71 -12.67 -1.14
CA GLN A 45 -33.49 -13.18 -2.28
C GLN A 45 -32.59 -13.60 -3.44
N LEU A 46 -31.60 -12.78 -3.84
CA LEU A 46 -30.68 -13.11 -4.93
C LEU A 46 -29.81 -14.34 -4.63
N VAL A 47 -29.39 -14.54 -3.37
CA VAL A 47 -28.64 -15.74 -2.96
C VAL A 47 -29.55 -16.96 -2.97
N GLN A 48 -30.79 -16.83 -2.49
CA GLN A 48 -31.79 -17.89 -2.52
C GLN A 48 -32.14 -18.31 -3.95
N GLU A 49 -32.43 -17.36 -4.85
CA GLU A 49 -32.67 -17.63 -6.27
C GLU A 49 -31.47 -18.31 -6.95
N ARG A 50 -30.23 -17.94 -6.59
CA ARG A 50 -29.01 -18.63 -7.08
C ARG A 50 -28.90 -20.06 -6.55
N GLN A 51 -29.28 -20.30 -5.30
CA GLN A 51 -29.28 -21.65 -4.71
C GLN A 51 -30.37 -22.51 -5.33
N GLU A 52 -31.57 -21.97 -5.53
CA GLU A 52 -32.70 -22.63 -6.18
C GLU A 52 -32.37 -23.00 -7.64
N LYS A 53 -31.80 -22.08 -8.42
CA LYS A 53 -31.32 -22.37 -9.79
C LYS A 53 -30.22 -23.44 -9.86
N ARG A 54 -29.38 -23.56 -8.81
CA ARG A 54 -28.38 -24.63 -8.70
C ARG A 54 -29.02 -25.98 -8.36
N LEU A 55 -30.11 -25.97 -7.59
CA LEU A 55 -30.86 -27.18 -7.21
C LEU A 55 -31.74 -27.68 -8.37
N GLU A 56 -32.30 -26.80 -9.19
CA GLU A 56 -33.07 -27.15 -10.38
C GLU A 56 -32.23 -27.86 -11.47
N GLY A 57 -30.89 -27.67 -11.46
CA GLY A 57 -29.95 -28.37 -12.34
C GLY A 57 -29.48 -29.74 -11.84
N ALA A 58 -29.84 -30.14 -10.61
CA ALA A 58 -29.42 -31.39 -9.99
C ALA A 58 -30.65 -32.25 -9.66
N GLY A 59 -31.09 -33.05 -10.63
CA GLY A 59 -32.12 -34.07 -10.40
C GLY A 59 -31.61 -35.16 -9.46
N GLY A 60 -32.03 -35.12 -8.19
CA GLY A 60 -31.85 -36.21 -7.23
C GLY A 60 -32.08 -35.85 -5.76
N MET A 61 -33.14 -36.42 -5.17
CA MET A 61 -33.52 -36.51 -3.73
C MET A 61 -33.40 -35.24 -2.86
N LYS A 62 -34.56 -34.67 -2.48
CA LYS A 62 -34.68 -33.55 -1.52
C LYS A 62 -34.21 -33.94 -0.12
N GLN A 63 -33.19 -33.25 0.39
CA GLN A 63 -32.87 -33.19 1.82
C GLN A 63 -33.81 -32.23 2.57
N PRO A 64 -34.07 -32.43 3.87
CA PRO A 64 -34.97 -31.60 4.66
C PRO A 64 -34.46 -30.15 4.79
N ASP A 65 -35.43 -29.23 4.86
CA ASP A 65 -35.22 -27.79 4.91
C ASP A 65 -34.43 -27.36 6.16
N VAL A 66 -33.31 -26.66 5.94
CA VAL A 66 -32.43 -26.12 6.98
C VAL A 66 -33.11 -25.01 7.81
N ARG A 67 -34.29 -24.53 7.41
CA ARG A 67 -35.08 -23.55 8.20
C ARG A 67 -35.50 -24.05 9.59
N THR A 68 -35.43 -25.35 9.88
CA THR A 68 -35.63 -25.86 11.25
C THR A 68 -34.38 -25.78 12.14
N PHE A 69 -33.23 -25.35 11.62
CA PHE A 69 -31.97 -25.24 12.36
C PHE A 69 -31.55 -23.81 12.72
N PHE A 70 -32.21 -22.79 12.18
CA PHE A 70 -31.91 -21.40 12.50
C PHE A 70 -33.07 -20.78 13.28
N PRO A 71 -32.87 -20.35 14.55
CA PRO A 71 -33.91 -19.64 15.28
C PRO A 71 -34.28 -18.34 14.55
N THR A 72 -35.58 -18.09 14.46
CA THR A 72 -36.15 -16.82 14.01
C THR A 72 -35.71 -15.70 14.95
N LYS A 73 -35.20 -14.61 14.36
CA LYS A 73 -34.80 -13.38 15.02
C LYS A 73 -35.83 -12.94 16.06
N ASP A 74 -35.45 -13.06 17.33
CA ASP A 74 -35.79 -12.15 18.42
C ASP A 74 -34.68 -12.27 19.47
N GLU A 75 -33.47 -11.85 19.09
CA GLU A 75 -32.46 -11.48 20.06
C GLU A 75 -32.31 -9.97 19.95
N ALA A 76 -32.92 -9.26 20.90
CA ALA A 76 -32.43 -7.95 21.28
C ALA A 76 -30.91 -8.09 21.39
N GLU A 77 -30.14 -7.38 20.55
CA GLU A 77 -28.68 -7.37 20.60
C GLU A 77 -28.29 -7.10 22.05
N ALA A 78 -27.95 -8.17 22.78
CA ALA A 78 -27.36 -8.02 24.08
C ALA A 78 -26.15 -7.12 23.85
N VAL A 79 -26.03 -6.04 24.63
CA VAL A 79 -24.89 -5.12 24.52
C VAL A 79 -23.65 -5.91 24.92
N VAL A 80 -23.06 -6.64 23.96
CA VAL A 80 -21.92 -7.50 24.22
C VAL A 80 -20.72 -6.59 24.33
N ALA A 81 -20.15 -6.53 25.53
CA ALA A 81 -19.01 -5.66 25.80
C ALA A 81 -17.89 -5.87 24.78
N PRO A 82 -17.27 -4.79 24.27
CA PRO A 82 -16.12 -4.87 23.39
C PRO A 82 -15.00 -5.70 23.99
N TYR A 83 -14.19 -6.35 23.15
CA TYR A 83 -13.01 -7.06 23.62
C TYR A 83 -12.05 -6.11 24.33
N ALA A 84 -11.53 -6.52 25.48
CA ALA A 84 -10.42 -5.84 26.14
C ALA A 84 -9.18 -5.77 25.23
N GLU A 85 -8.31 -4.79 25.42
CA GLU A 85 -7.12 -4.62 24.57
C GLU A 85 -6.15 -5.81 24.61
N THR A 86 -6.11 -6.51 25.75
CA THR A 86 -5.29 -7.71 25.96
C THR A 86 -5.92 -8.98 25.42
N HIS A 87 -7.15 -8.93 24.91
CA HIS A 87 -7.84 -10.10 24.43
C HIS A 87 -7.21 -10.60 23.11
N GLU A 88 -6.84 -11.88 23.06
CA GLU A 88 -6.12 -12.48 21.92
C GLU A 88 -6.80 -12.22 20.58
N LYS A 89 -8.12 -12.43 20.51
CA LYS A 89 -8.89 -12.17 19.28
C LYS A 89 -8.81 -10.71 18.82
N ARG A 90 -8.79 -9.73 19.75
CA ARG A 90 -8.65 -8.31 19.41
C ARG A 90 -7.27 -8.02 18.87
N ILE A 91 -6.22 -8.55 19.50
CA ILE A 91 -4.84 -8.39 19.04
C ILE A 91 -4.70 -8.93 17.62
N LYS A 92 -5.24 -10.13 17.35
CA LYS A 92 -5.23 -10.74 16.02
C LYS A 92 -5.97 -9.89 14.98
N CYS A 93 -7.17 -9.40 15.31
CA CYS A 93 -7.94 -8.52 14.42
C CYS A 93 -7.24 -7.16 14.18
N ASP A 94 -6.61 -6.58 15.19
CA ASP A 94 -5.85 -5.32 15.08
C ASP A 94 -4.67 -5.50 14.10
N MET A 95 -3.94 -6.61 14.18
CA MET A 95 -2.83 -6.91 13.26
C MET A 95 -3.32 -7.17 11.83
N LEU A 96 -4.36 -8.00 11.65
CA LEU A 96 -4.93 -8.27 10.31
C LEU A 96 -5.51 -7.01 9.66
N THR A 97 -6.17 -6.16 10.44
CA THR A 97 -6.68 -4.87 9.95
C THR A 97 -5.53 -3.97 9.54
N THR A 98 -4.46 -3.91 10.33
CA THR A 98 -3.28 -3.11 10.02
C THR A 98 -2.59 -3.59 8.74
N ASP A 99 -2.45 -4.90 8.57
CA ASP A 99 -1.89 -5.51 7.36
C ASP A 99 -2.74 -5.20 6.11
N PHE A 100 -4.08 -5.32 6.22
CA PHE A 100 -5.00 -4.92 5.17
C PHE A 100 -4.83 -3.44 4.78
N LEU A 101 -4.80 -2.55 5.78
CA LEU A 101 -4.65 -1.10 5.54
C LEU A 101 -3.30 -0.75 4.90
N ALA A 102 -2.22 -1.42 5.33
CA ALA A 102 -0.88 -1.25 4.78
C ALA A 102 -0.80 -1.75 3.34
N SER A 103 -1.35 -2.94 3.07
CA SER A 103 -1.37 -3.56 1.74
C SER A 103 -2.23 -2.78 0.75
N ALA A 104 -3.37 -2.23 1.21
CA ALA A 104 -4.17 -1.33 0.40
C ALA A 104 -3.46 0.01 0.14
N GLY A 105 -2.57 0.43 1.05
CA GLY A 105 -1.87 1.72 1.02
C GLY A 105 -2.69 2.89 1.60
N TRP A 106 -3.80 2.59 2.28
CA TRP A 106 -4.83 3.59 2.63
C TRP A 106 -5.10 3.59 4.14
N PRO A 107 -4.14 4.03 4.98
CA PRO A 107 -4.28 3.99 6.44
C PRO A 107 -5.44 4.84 6.98
N HIS A 108 -5.95 5.78 6.18
CA HIS A 108 -7.12 6.61 6.52
C HIS A 108 -8.45 5.84 6.45
N LEU A 109 -8.51 4.69 5.79
CA LEU A 109 -9.72 3.85 5.73
C LEU A 109 -10.18 3.37 7.10
N ILE A 110 -9.32 3.40 8.11
CA ILE A 110 -9.71 3.11 9.50
C ILE A 110 -10.84 4.04 10.03
N LYS A 111 -10.98 5.24 9.45
CA LYS A 111 -12.05 6.20 9.76
C LYS A 111 -13.31 5.99 8.90
N ASN A 112 -13.29 5.11 7.92
CA ASN A 112 -14.39 4.92 6.98
C ASN A 112 -15.58 4.24 7.69
N GLU A 113 -16.73 4.90 7.66
CA GLU A 113 -17.95 4.40 8.32
C GLU A 113 -18.50 3.12 7.71
N ALA A 114 -18.36 2.92 6.40
CA ALA A 114 -18.77 1.68 5.75
C ALA A 114 -17.88 0.51 6.20
N LEU A 115 -16.56 0.73 6.32
CA LEU A 115 -15.64 -0.27 6.87
C LEU A 115 -15.99 -0.59 8.33
N ARG A 116 -16.29 0.42 9.16
CA ARG A 116 -16.70 0.22 10.55
C ARG A 116 -17.97 -0.63 10.65
N LYS A 117 -18.98 -0.34 9.82
CA LYS A 117 -20.22 -1.13 9.76
C LYS A 117 -19.98 -2.57 9.33
N LEU A 118 -19.15 -2.78 8.30
CA LEU A 118 -18.77 -4.12 7.85
C LEU A 118 -18.08 -4.91 8.97
N VAL A 119 -17.10 -4.30 9.63
CA VAL A 119 -16.35 -4.95 10.72
C VAL A 119 -17.27 -5.30 11.90
N LYS A 120 -18.21 -4.42 12.25
CA LYS A 120 -19.22 -4.69 13.28
C LYS A 120 -20.20 -5.79 12.90
N ALA A 121 -20.59 -5.88 11.63
CA ALA A 121 -21.42 -6.98 11.15
C ALA A 121 -20.69 -8.34 11.19
N LEU A 122 -19.36 -8.34 11.04
CA LEU A 122 -18.54 -9.56 11.12
C LEU A 122 -18.24 -9.97 12.56
N ASP A 123 -17.97 -9.02 13.46
CA ASP A 123 -17.79 -9.25 14.88
C ASP A 123 -18.28 -8.03 15.71
N PRO A 124 -19.46 -8.12 16.34
CA PRO A 124 -20.03 -7.01 17.10
C PRO A 124 -19.16 -6.53 18.27
N ARG A 125 -18.31 -7.43 18.83
CA ARG A 125 -17.44 -7.14 19.98
C ARG A 125 -16.09 -6.55 19.58
N TYR A 126 -15.75 -6.56 18.29
CA TYR A 126 -14.51 -5.96 17.80
C TYR A 126 -14.75 -4.51 17.41
N ASP A 127 -13.86 -3.64 17.85
CA ASP A 127 -13.81 -2.24 17.45
C ASP A 127 -12.52 -1.98 16.69
N LEU A 128 -12.65 -1.34 15.53
CA LEU A 128 -11.50 -0.90 14.75
C LEU A 128 -10.57 -0.04 15.63
N PRO A 129 -9.25 -0.24 15.55
CA PRO A 129 -8.29 0.53 16.32
C PRO A 129 -8.36 2.01 15.95
N SER A 130 -7.99 2.87 16.90
CA SER A 130 -7.86 4.29 16.59
C SER A 130 -6.71 4.53 15.60
N VAL A 131 -6.81 5.61 14.82
CA VAL A 131 -5.75 6.03 13.88
C VAL A 131 -4.42 6.19 14.62
N GLY A 132 -4.45 6.76 15.83
CA GLY A 132 -3.27 6.91 16.68
C GLY A 132 -2.65 5.57 17.06
N LYS A 133 -3.46 4.56 17.40
CA LYS A 133 -2.98 3.21 17.69
C LYS A 133 -2.37 2.56 16.45
N VAL A 134 -3.03 2.67 15.29
CA VAL A 134 -2.50 2.16 14.02
C VAL A 134 -1.15 2.79 13.69
N GLN A 135 -1.05 4.12 13.75
CA GLN A 135 0.17 4.85 13.36
C GLN A 135 1.33 4.69 14.33
N ARG A 136 1.08 4.74 15.64
CA ARG A 136 2.13 4.80 16.66
C ARG A 136 2.55 3.43 17.20
N LEU A 137 1.68 2.43 17.07
CA LEU A 137 1.93 1.09 17.62
C LEU A 137 1.88 0.02 16.53
N LEU A 138 0.74 -0.16 15.85
CA LEU A 138 0.53 -1.34 15.01
C LEU A 138 1.39 -1.33 13.74
N LEU A 139 1.48 -0.20 13.03
CA LEU A 139 2.31 -0.08 11.82
C LEU A 139 3.82 -0.26 12.13
N PRO A 140 4.39 0.37 13.19
CA PRO A 140 5.75 0.08 13.62
C PRO A 140 5.98 -1.40 13.97
N THR A 141 5.03 -2.04 14.67
CA THR A 141 5.12 -3.47 14.99
C THR A 141 5.12 -4.33 13.73
N LEU A 142 4.16 -4.12 12.84
CA LEU A 142 4.07 -4.83 11.55
C LEU A 142 5.34 -4.64 10.72
N LYS A 143 5.87 -3.41 10.64
CA LYS A 143 7.14 -3.12 9.97
C LYS A 143 8.28 -3.95 10.55
N ASN A 144 8.38 -4.05 11.88
CA ASN A 144 9.42 -4.86 12.53
C ASN A 144 9.28 -6.35 12.23
N GLU A 145 8.06 -6.89 12.26
CA GLU A 145 7.76 -8.28 11.89
C GLU A 145 8.17 -8.58 10.44
N ILE A 146 7.83 -7.68 9.51
CA ILE A 146 8.23 -7.78 8.10
C ILE A 146 9.76 -7.77 7.97
N ILE A 147 10.46 -6.86 8.66
CA ILE A 147 11.93 -6.81 8.63
C ILE A 147 12.55 -8.09 9.18
N LEU A 148 12.00 -8.66 10.26
CA LEU A 148 12.46 -9.93 10.82
C LEU A 148 12.24 -11.09 9.85
N SER A 149 11.07 -11.14 9.21
CA SER A 149 10.77 -12.12 8.16
C SER A 149 11.72 -12.01 6.97
N ILE A 150 12.02 -10.80 6.49
CA ILE A 150 13.00 -10.57 5.42
C ILE A 150 14.38 -11.08 5.85
N LYS A 151 14.83 -10.79 7.08
CA LYS A 151 16.11 -11.27 7.60
C LYS A 151 16.17 -12.80 7.67
N ASP A 152 15.09 -13.45 8.08
CA ASP A 152 15.01 -14.91 8.12
C ASP A 152 15.11 -15.51 6.71
N ARG A 153 14.39 -14.95 5.73
CA ARG A 153 14.49 -15.37 4.33
C ARG A 153 15.89 -15.16 3.74
N LEU A 154 16.55 -14.05 4.08
CA LEU A 154 17.93 -13.77 3.65
C LEU A 154 18.95 -14.76 4.27
N ARG A 155 18.75 -15.20 5.51
CA ARG A 155 19.60 -16.23 6.14
C ARG A 155 19.51 -17.57 5.42
N LYS A 156 18.36 -17.84 4.78
CA LYS A 156 18.07 -19.03 3.97
C LYS A 156 18.34 -18.80 2.48
N ALA A 157 19.05 -17.74 2.10
CA ALA A 157 19.40 -17.52 0.70
C ALA A 157 20.43 -18.58 0.25
N ALA A 158 20.31 -19.06 -1.00
CA ALA A 158 21.25 -20.01 -1.61
C ALA A 158 22.69 -19.46 -1.66
N THR A 159 22.83 -18.14 -1.71
CA THR A 159 24.14 -17.48 -1.72
C THR A 159 24.15 -16.33 -0.74
N ARG A 160 25.34 -16.01 -0.25
CA ARG A 160 25.59 -14.82 0.57
C ARG A 160 25.61 -13.52 -0.26
N ARG A 161 25.31 -13.58 -1.56
CA ARG A 161 25.36 -12.44 -2.48
C ARG A 161 23.95 -11.94 -2.78
N VAL A 162 23.81 -10.63 -2.87
CA VAL A 162 22.56 -9.96 -3.26
C VAL A 162 22.80 -8.97 -4.39
N SER A 163 21.78 -8.66 -5.16
CA SER A 163 21.79 -7.53 -6.10
C SER A 163 20.81 -6.49 -5.62
N ILE A 164 21.07 -5.21 -5.91
CA ILE A 164 20.16 -4.13 -5.55
C ILE A 164 19.66 -3.41 -6.79
N THR A 165 18.42 -2.94 -6.75
CA THR A 165 17.88 -2.03 -7.76
C THR A 165 17.46 -0.73 -7.10
N LEU A 166 17.82 0.39 -7.72
CA LEU A 166 17.50 1.75 -7.27
C LEU A 166 16.56 2.38 -8.30
N ASP A 167 15.35 2.69 -7.89
CA ASP A 167 14.36 3.37 -8.71
C ASP A 167 13.99 4.71 -8.07
N MET A 168 14.13 5.79 -8.83
CA MET A 168 13.94 7.14 -8.32
C MET A 168 12.98 7.91 -9.21
N TRP A 169 11.97 8.52 -8.60
CA TRP A 169 11.00 9.34 -9.31
C TRP A 169 10.63 10.57 -8.50
N SER A 170 10.10 11.58 -9.18
CA SER A 170 9.63 12.82 -8.55
C SER A 170 8.12 12.95 -8.68
N HIS A 171 7.45 13.45 -7.64
CA HIS A 171 6.07 13.88 -7.69
C HIS A 171 5.99 15.42 -7.63
N SER A 172 5.31 16.00 -8.63
CA SER A 172 5.00 17.44 -8.69
C SER A 172 6.22 18.37 -8.59
N GLY A 173 7.43 17.89 -8.92
CA GLY A 173 8.68 18.63 -8.83
C GLY A 173 9.07 19.06 -7.40
N LYS A 174 8.36 18.57 -6.37
CA LYS A 174 8.53 18.96 -4.96
C LYS A 174 8.91 17.81 -4.03
N LEU A 175 8.60 16.58 -4.43
CA LEU A 175 8.89 15.38 -3.65
C LEU A 175 9.67 14.40 -4.52
N GLY A 176 10.81 13.94 -4.02
CA GLY A 176 11.51 12.79 -4.57
C GLY A 176 11.10 11.52 -3.83
N PHE A 177 11.21 10.39 -4.49
CA PHE A 177 11.06 9.06 -3.90
C PHE A 177 12.20 8.18 -4.38
N LEU A 178 12.79 7.40 -3.48
CA LEU A 178 13.76 6.37 -3.80
C LEU A 178 13.25 5.03 -3.29
N ALA A 179 13.01 4.11 -4.22
CA ALA A 179 12.80 2.71 -3.93
C ALA A 179 14.11 1.94 -4.06
N ILE A 180 14.44 1.18 -3.03
CA ILE A 180 15.60 0.29 -2.97
C ILE A 180 15.05 -1.13 -2.86
N THR A 181 15.28 -1.95 -3.88
CA THR A 181 14.89 -3.37 -3.83
C THR A 181 16.12 -4.24 -3.76
N ILE A 182 16.14 -5.15 -2.78
CA ILE A 182 17.18 -6.16 -2.61
C ILE A 182 16.67 -7.45 -3.23
N HIS A 183 17.49 -8.09 -4.06
CA HIS A 183 17.17 -9.34 -4.76
C HIS A 183 18.17 -10.42 -4.35
N TRP A 184 17.68 -11.62 -4.08
CA TRP A 184 18.50 -12.79 -3.76
C TRP A 184 17.90 -14.06 -4.36
N LEU A 185 18.68 -15.14 -4.33
CA LEU A 185 18.22 -16.47 -4.70
C LEU A 185 17.88 -17.26 -3.43
N THR A 186 16.70 -17.85 -3.40
CA THR A 186 16.30 -18.86 -2.40
C THR A 186 17.09 -20.15 -2.59
N GLU A 187 17.07 -21.05 -1.60
CA GLU A 187 17.72 -22.38 -1.66
C GLU A 187 17.34 -23.19 -2.91
N ASN A 188 16.13 -22.99 -3.43
CA ASN A 188 15.63 -23.64 -4.65
C ASN A 188 15.94 -22.86 -5.94
N PHE A 189 16.90 -21.93 -5.89
CA PHE A 189 17.30 -21.05 -7.00
C PHE A 189 16.15 -20.23 -7.61
N LYS A 190 15.09 -19.96 -6.83
CA LYS A 190 14.05 -18.99 -7.20
C LYS A 190 14.44 -17.60 -6.72
N MET A 191 14.19 -16.59 -7.53
CA MET A 191 14.38 -15.20 -7.16
C MET A 191 13.37 -14.79 -6.09
N ASP A 192 13.86 -14.11 -5.07
CA ASP A 192 13.06 -13.48 -4.04
C ASP A 192 13.60 -12.06 -3.78
N SER A 193 12.74 -11.18 -3.25
CA SER A 193 13.05 -9.77 -3.11
C SER A 193 12.37 -9.09 -1.92
N ALA A 194 12.90 -7.93 -1.56
CA ALA A 194 12.29 -7.03 -0.59
C ALA A 194 12.55 -5.58 -1.00
N SER A 195 11.48 -4.77 -1.05
CA SER A 195 11.53 -3.37 -1.44
C SER A 195 11.37 -2.45 -0.24
N PHE A 196 12.14 -1.37 -0.26
CA PHE A 196 12.14 -0.32 0.75
C PHE A 196 11.89 1.00 0.04
N LEU A 197 10.86 1.72 0.47
CA LEU A 197 10.55 3.05 -0.03
C LEU A 197 10.86 4.07 1.06
N ASP A 198 11.61 5.11 0.72
CA ASP A 198 11.70 6.29 1.57
C ASP A 198 10.78 7.40 1.04
N PRO A 199 9.71 7.75 1.79
CA PRO A 199 8.76 8.78 1.39
C PRO A 199 9.22 10.21 1.70
N LYS A 200 10.31 10.43 2.47
CA LYS A 200 10.71 11.77 2.92
C LYS A 200 11.98 12.22 2.23
N THR A 201 11.86 12.54 0.96
CA THR A 201 13.04 13.02 0.26
C THR A 201 12.80 14.31 -0.52
N THR A 202 13.61 15.32 -0.20
CA THR A 202 13.78 16.51 -1.02
C THR A 202 14.19 16.08 -2.42
N ILE A 203 13.69 16.78 -3.44
CA ILE A 203 13.84 16.41 -4.86
C ILE A 203 15.31 16.32 -5.30
N TYR A 204 16.21 16.91 -4.52
CA TYR A 204 17.64 16.99 -4.79
C TYR A 204 18.40 16.05 -3.87
N HIS A 205 18.28 14.75 -4.10
CA HIS A 205 19.26 13.86 -3.52
C HIS A 205 20.61 14.04 -4.20
N GLY A 206 21.58 14.51 -3.43
CA GLY A 206 22.98 14.33 -3.79
C GLY A 206 23.35 12.85 -3.77
N ALA A 207 24.36 12.46 -4.55
CA ALA A 207 24.86 11.09 -4.59
C ALA A 207 25.18 10.52 -3.19
N GLU A 208 25.69 11.36 -2.29
CA GLU A 208 25.98 10.99 -0.89
C GLU A 208 24.73 10.58 -0.12
N GLN A 209 23.63 11.33 -0.24
CA GLN A 209 22.38 11.05 0.47
C GLN A 209 21.77 9.72 0.00
N ILE A 210 21.78 9.46 -1.32
CA ILE A 210 21.36 8.17 -1.89
C ILE A 210 22.24 7.05 -1.32
N GLY A 211 23.56 7.25 -1.31
CA GLY A 211 24.51 6.29 -0.74
C GLY A 211 24.24 5.98 0.73
N GLU A 212 23.95 7.00 1.55
CA GLU A 212 23.57 6.80 2.95
C GLU A 212 22.28 6.01 3.10
N MET A 213 21.27 6.26 2.26
CA MET A 213 20.01 5.52 2.30
C MET A 213 20.21 4.05 1.96
N VAL A 214 21.01 3.76 0.92
CA VAL A 214 21.42 2.39 0.60
C VAL A 214 22.13 1.74 1.79
N ARG A 215 23.10 2.42 2.40
CA ARG A 215 23.79 1.91 3.61
C ARG A 215 22.82 1.65 4.76
N LYS A 216 21.85 2.54 5.00
CA LYS A 216 20.83 2.37 6.05
C LYS A 216 20.00 1.11 5.81
N VAL A 217 19.53 0.86 4.59
CA VAL A 217 18.77 -0.36 4.23
C VAL A 217 19.63 -1.61 4.37
N LEU A 218 20.86 -1.60 3.85
CA LEU A 218 21.78 -2.74 3.96
C LEU A 218 22.11 -3.06 5.43
N ASN A 219 22.42 -2.04 6.24
CA ASN A 219 22.69 -2.19 7.67
C ASN A 219 21.47 -2.70 8.43
N LEU A 220 20.27 -2.21 8.09
CA LEU A 220 19.01 -2.69 8.66
C LEU A 220 18.87 -4.20 8.47
N LEU A 221 19.23 -4.70 7.28
CA LEU A 221 19.17 -6.12 6.91
C LEU A 221 20.40 -6.93 7.31
N ARG A 222 21.43 -6.29 7.90
CA ARG A 222 22.73 -6.90 8.23
C ARG A 222 23.49 -7.42 7.00
N ILE A 223 23.35 -6.73 5.87
CA ILE A 223 24.07 -6.99 4.63
C ILE A 223 25.27 -6.04 4.55
N SER A 224 26.46 -6.60 4.36
CA SER A 224 27.69 -5.88 4.06
C SER A 224 27.69 -5.42 2.60
N LEU A 225 28.28 -4.25 2.31
CA LEU A 225 28.51 -3.82 0.93
C LEU A 225 29.29 -4.85 0.10
N LYS A 226 30.19 -5.62 0.73
CA LYS A 226 30.94 -6.70 0.06
C LYS A 226 30.06 -7.85 -0.40
N GLU A 227 28.85 -8.00 0.13
CA GLU A 227 27.88 -9.01 -0.28
C GLU A 227 27.02 -8.55 -1.47
N VAL A 228 27.00 -7.24 -1.76
CA VAL A 228 26.29 -6.70 -2.92
C VAL A 228 27.10 -6.99 -4.19
N LEU A 229 26.51 -7.71 -5.13
CA LEU A 229 27.10 -8.08 -6.41
C LEU A 229 27.06 -6.91 -7.40
N THR A 230 25.91 -6.25 -7.49
CA THR A 230 25.69 -5.13 -8.40
C THR A 230 24.53 -4.26 -7.93
N ALA A 231 24.55 -3.00 -8.35
CA ALA A 231 23.42 -2.09 -8.28
C ALA A 231 22.92 -1.78 -9.70
N THR A 232 21.63 -1.91 -9.93
CA THR A 232 20.97 -1.51 -11.17
C THR A 232 20.12 -0.27 -10.95
N SER A 233 20.24 0.72 -11.81
CA SER A 233 19.40 1.93 -11.78
C SER A 233 19.16 2.46 -13.18
N ASP A 234 18.28 3.47 -13.32
CA ASP A 234 18.30 4.31 -14.50
C ASP A 234 19.65 5.06 -14.65
N ARG A 235 19.83 5.82 -15.74
CA ARG A 235 21.03 6.67 -15.91
C ARG A 235 20.92 8.02 -15.21
N GLY A 236 20.11 8.15 -14.16
CA GLY A 236 20.06 9.36 -13.35
C GLY A 236 21.44 9.61 -12.73
N GLY A 237 22.09 10.72 -13.10
CA GLY A 237 23.48 11.00 -12.72
C GLY A 237 23.74 10.89 -11.22
N ASN A 238 22.81 11.37 -10.39
CA ASN A 238 22.94 11.31 -8.93
C ASN A 238 22.95 9.87 -8.41
N VAL A 239 22.14 8.98 -9.00
CA VAL A 239 22.03 7.57 -8.59
C VAL A 239 23.27 6.79 -9.04
N VAL A 240 23.73 7.02 -10.27
CA VAL A 240 24.97 6.40 -10.79
C VAL A 240 26.17 6.79 -9.94
N ASN A 241 26.33 8.09 -9.66
CA ASN A 241 27.38 8.59 -8.79
C ASN A 241 27.28 8.01 -7.37
N ALA A 242 26.07 7.78 -6.85
CA ALA A 242 25.90 7.15 -5.54
C ALA A 242 26.40 5.70 -5.53
N VAL A 243 26.11 4.94 -6.59
CA VAL A 243 26.59 3.56 -6.76
C VAL A 243 28.12 3.52 -6.83
N GLU A 244 28.73 4.48 -7.54
CA GLU A 244 30.18 4.64 -7.61
C GLU A 244 30.79 4.98 -6.23
N LEU A 245 30.20 5.92 -5.48
CA LEU A 245 30.62 6.26 -4.11
C LEU A 245 30.49 5.08 -3.14
N LEU A 246 29.57 4.14 -3.40
CA LEU A 246 29.43 2.91 -2.63
C LEU A 246 30.49 1.86 -3.01
N GLY A 247 31.23 2.05 -4.10
CA GLY A 247 32.20 1.10 -4.63
C GLY A 247 31.56 -0.15 -5.24
N LEU A 248 30.34 -0.03 -5.75
CA LEU A 248 29.56 -1.14 -6.28
C LEU A 248 29.60 -1.18 -7.81
N PRO A 249 29.62 -2.38 -8.44
CA PRO A 249 29.42 -2.50 -9.88
C PRO A 249 28.04 -2.00 -10.29
N TRP A 250 27.99 -1.06 -11.23
CA TRP A 250 26.74 -0.52 -11.77
C TRP A 250 26.32 -1.21 -13.06
N VAL A 251 25.04 -1.53 -13.17
CA VAL A 251 24.40 -2.04 -14.40
C VAL A 251 23.27 -1.09 -14.80
N PRO A 252 23.21 -0.62 -16.05
CA PRO A 252 22.10 0.23 -16.49
C PRO A 252 20.79 -0.55 -16.58
N CYS A 253 19.71 0.08 -16.15
CA CYS A 253 18.36 -0.43 -16.36
C CYS A 253 18.06 -0.55 -17.86
N LEU A 254 17.82 -1.78 -18.32
CA LEU A 254 17.51 -2.06 -19.73
C LEU A 254 16.22 -1.36 -20.19
N ALA A 255 15.19 -1.31 -19.35
CA ALA A 255 13.93 -0.65 -19.67
C ALA A 255 14.16 0.86 -19.93
N TYR A 256 14.96 1.50 -19.09
CA TYR A 256 15.35 2.90 -19.27
C TYR A 256 16.19 3.09 -20.55
N ALA A 257 17.12 2.19 -20.83
CA ALA A 257 17.92 2.24 -22.05
C ALA A 257 17.05 2.17 -23.31
N ILE A 258 16.12 1.22 -23.38
CA ILE A 258 15.17 1.08 -24.50
C ILE A 258 14.30 2.33 -24.62
N HIS A 259 13.72 2.80 -23.51
CA HIS A 259 12.89 4.00 -23.49
C HIS A 259 13.65 5.19 -24.08
N ASN A 260 14.86 5.45 -23.61
CA ASN A 260 15.67 6.54 -24.12
C ASN A 260 16.07 6.36 -25.59
N THR A 261 16.39 5.14 -26.03
CA THR A 261 16.66 4.88 -27.44
C THR A 261 15.47 5.26 -28.31
N VAL A 262 14.26 4.80 -27.95
CA VAL A 262 13.03 5.12 -28.68
C VAL A 262 12.77 6.63 -28.65
N VAL A 263 12.82 7.26 -27.48
CA VAL A 263 12.59 8.71 -27.33
C VAL A 263 13.59 9.52 -28.13
N THR A 264 14.87 9.16 -28.12
CA THR A 264 15.90 9.86 -28.90
C THR A 264 15.67 9.73 -30.40
N VAL A 265 15.32 8.53 -30.90
CA VAL A 265 15.00 8.33 -32.32
C VAL A 265 13.80 9.17 -32.73
N LEU A 266 12.71 9.14 -31.95
CA LEU A 266 11.50 9.91 -32.24
C LEU A 266 11.70 11.44 -32.11
N ARG A 267 12.62 11.88 -31.24
CA ARG A 267 13.00 13.29 -31.10
C ARG A 267 13.78 13.82 -32.30
N ASN A 268 14.52 12.95 -32.96
CA ASN A 268 15.33 13.30 -34.12
C ASN A 268 14.57 13.15 -35.45
N ASP A 269 13.34 12.61 -35.43
CA ASP A 269 12.46 12.53 -36.60
C ASP A 269 11.57 13.78 -36.67
N SER A 270 11.75 14.59 -37.72
CA SER A 270 11.05 15.85 -37.91
C SER A 270 9.53 15.69 -38.10
N GLU A 271 9.09 14.62 -38.76
CA GLU A 271 7.66 14.36 -38.98
C GLU A 271 6.98 13.95 -37.68
N VAL A 272 7.63 13.09 -36.89
CA VAL A 272 7.13 12.73 -35.56
C VAL A 272 7.08 13.95 -34.65
N GLN A 273 8.09 14.82 -34.66
CA GLN A 273 8.06 16.06 -33.88
C GLN A 273 6.88 16.96 -34.26
N ARG A 274 6.59 17.10 -35.57
CA ARG A 274 5.44 17.85 -36.06
C ARG A 274 4.13 17.29 -35.50
N ILE A 275 3.94 15.97 -35.57
CA ILE A 275 2.74 15.31 -35.04
C ILE A 275 2.60 15.50 -33.52
N VAL A 276 3.70 15.34 -32.78
CA VAL A 276 3.71 15.51 -31.32
C VAL A 276 3.37 16.95 -30.91
N LEU A 277 3.83 17.95 -31.64
CA LEU A 277 3.50 19.35 -31.39
C LEU A 277 2.01 19.62 -31.60
N THR A 278 1.46 19.21 -32.74
CA THR A 278 0.02 19.35 -33.03
C THR A 278 -0.84 18.63 -31.98
N ALA A 279 -0.44 17.43 -31.56
CA ALA A 279 -1.14 16.68 -30.52
C ALA A 279 -1.13 17.43 -29.16
N ARG A 280 -0.02 18.05 -28.79
CA ARG A 280 0.08 18.84 -27.55
C ARG A 280 -0.79 20.09 -27.59
N GLU A 281 -0.82 20.79 -28.72
CA GLU A 281 -1.68 21.97 -28.93
C GLU A 281 -3.16 21.61 -28.84
N THR A 282 -3.55 20.43 -29.33
CA THR A 282 -4.95 19.96 -29.29
C THR A 282 -5.36 19.46 -27.90
N ALA A 283 -4.40 19.03 -27.07
CA ALA A 283 -4.65 18.49 -25.73
C ALA A 283 -4.64 19.56 -24.62
N MET A 284 -4.19 20.79 -24.92
CA MET A 284 -4.32 21.96 -24.05
C MET A 284 -5.67 22.65 -24.24
#